data_AF-A0A453AGD1-F1
#
_entry.id   AF-A0A453AGD1-F1
#
_cell.length_a   1.000
_cell.length_b   1.000
_cell.length_c   1.000
_cell.angle_alpha   90.00
_cell.angle_beta   90.00
_cell.angle_gamma   90.00
#
_symmetry.space_group_name_H-M   'P 1'
#
loop_
_entity.id
_entity.type
_entity.pdbx_description
1 polymer ?
#
loop_
_entity_poly.entity_id
_entity_poly.type
_entity_poly.pdbx_seq_one_letter_code
_entity_poly.pdbx_strand_id
1 'polypeptide(L)'
;MRDRKLLEDSPHLSVEQQLAMFLHTIGHNLRNRVVSANFCRSYGTTSIYFRKVLHAIGDLRNDYIRPPSLETPTKIAGNHRF
;
A
#
# COMPACT_ATOMS: atom_id res chain seq x y z
N MET A 1 4.63 -10.71 -0.50
CA MET A 1 3.15 -10.81 -0.61
C MET A 1 2.69 -12.25 -0.73
N ARG A 2 3.18 -13.02 -1.71
CA ARG A 2 2.94 -14.47 -1.83
C ARG A 2 3.55 -15.30 -0.70
N ASP A 3 4.83 -15.08 -0.37
CA ASP A 3 5.54 -15.88 0.66
C ASP A 3 4.91 -15.78 2.04
N ARG A 4 4.35 -14.61 2.35
CA ARG A 4 3.63 -14.33 3.59
C ARG A 4 2.14 -14.69 3.53
N LYS A 5 1.68 -15.26 2.40
CA LYS A 5 0.28 -15.64 2.14
C LYS A 5 -0.73 -14.51 2.35
N LEU A 6 -0.32 -13.26 2.10
CA LEU A 6 -1.18 -12.08 2.24
C LEU A 6 -1.95 -11.77 0.96
N LEU A 7 -1.37 -12.13 -0.18
CA LEU A 7 -2.03 -12.08 -1.49
C LEU A 7 -1.70 -13.35 -2.26
N GLU A 8 -2.64 -13.75 -3.09
CA GLU A 8 -2.54 -14.90 -3.98
C GLU A 8 -2.98 -14.51 -5.39
N ASP A 9 -2.54 -15.31 -6.35
CA ASP A 9 -3.00 -15.17 -7.72
C ASP A 9 -4.50 -15.50 -7.78
N SER A 10 -5.21 -14.69 -8.55
CA SER A 10 -6.59 -14.97 -8.90
C SER A 10 -6.66 -15.44 -10.34
N PRO A 11 -7.77 -16.07 -10.77
CA PRO A 11 -7.98 -16.39 -12.18
C PRO A 11 -7.93 -15.19 -13.13
N HIS A 12 -8.05 -13.97 -12.60
CA HIS A 12 -8.16 -12.75 -13.39
C HIS A 12 -6.93 -11.85 -13.34
N LEU A 13 -6.15 -11.91 -12.26
CA LEU A 13 -5.01 -11.04 -11.97
C LEU A 13 -3.97 -11.75 -11.10
N SER A 14 -2.72 -11.63 -11.51
CA SER A 14 -1.56 -11.99 -10.70
C SER A 14 -1.38 -11.05 -9.51
N VAL A 15 -0.66 -11.47 -8.47
CA VAL A 15 -0.29 -10.61 -7.33
C VAL A 15 0.46 -9.35 -7.80
N GLU A 16 1.33 -9.44 -8.80
CA GLU A 16 2.01 -8.29 -9.40
C GLU A 16 1.00 -7.30 -10.00
N GLN A 17 0.02 -7.77 -10.75
CA GLN A 17 -1.00 -6.89 -11.33
C GLN A 17 -1.87 -6.24 -10.26
N GLN A 18 -2.22 -6.99 -9.20
CA GLN A 18 -2.96 -6.44 -8.07
C GLN A 18 -2.16 -5.30 -7.40
N LEU A 19 -0.88 -5.54 -7.14
CA LEU A 19 0.03 -4.53 -6.57
C LEU A 19 0.23 -3.34 -7.51
N ALA A 20 0.43 -3.58 -8.80
CA ALA A 20 0.60 -2.53 -9.80
C ALA A 20 -0.64 -1.62 -9.87
N MET A 21 -1.86 -2.20 -9.87
CA MET A 21 -3.09 -1.41 -9.81
C MET A 21 -3.15 -0.54 -8.57
N PHE A 22 -2.83 -1.10 -7.39
CA PHE A 22 -2.84 -0.36 -6.14
C PHE A 22 -1.82 0.78 -6.13
N LEU A 23 -0.55 0.48 -6.45
CA LEU A 23 0.54 1.46 -6.48
C LEU A 23 0.29 2.56 -7.52
N HIS A 24 -0.23 2.20 -8.70
CA HIS A 24 -0.64 3.17 -9.72
C HIS A 24 -1.76 4.08 -9.23
N THR A 25 -2.71 3.53 -8.46
CA THR A 25 -3.81 4.31 -7.87
C THR A 25 -3.28 5.32 -6.84
N ILE A 26 -2.49 4.87 -5.86
CA ILE A 26 -2.03 5.73 -4.76
C ILE A 26 -0.89 6.66 -5.16
N GLY A 27 -0.01 6.23 -6.07
CA GLY A 27 1.15 7.00 -6.52
C GLY A 27 0.77 8.18 -7.41
N HIS A 28 -0.37 8.08 -8.10
CA HIS A 28 -0.87 9.13 -9.00
C HIS A 28 -2.23 9.70 -8.58
N ASN A 29 -2.75 9.33 -7.40
CA ASN A 29 -4.06 9.74 -6.88
C ASN A 29 -5.20 9.55 -7.91
N LEU A 30 -5.23 8.40 -8.58
CA LEU A 30 -6.16 8.14 -9.66
C LEU A 30 -7.52 7.66 -9.16
N ARG A 31 -8.57 8.02 -9.88
CA ARG A 31 -9.91 7.48 -9.64
C ARG A 31 -10.00 6.06 -10.21
N ASN A 32 -10.82 5.20 -9.60
CA ASN A 32 -11.06 3.82 -10.07
C ASN A 32 -11.42 3.74 -11.56
N ARG A 33 -12.06 4.77 -12.14
CA ARG A 33 -12.32 4.86 -13.58
C ARG A 33 -11.08 4.75 -14.44
N VAL A 34 -10.05 5.52 -14.11
CA VAL A 34 -8.80 5.58 -14.90
C VAL A 34 -8.05 4.26 -14.76
N VAL A 35 -7.95 3.74 -13.54
CA VAL A 35 -7.28 2.47 -13.26
C VAL A 35 -8.00 1.31 -13.97
N SER A 36 -9.33 1.29 -13.93
CA SER A 36 -10.15 0.28 -14.62
C SER A 36 -9.90 0.31 -16.13
N ALA A 37 -9.82 1.49 -16.74
CA ALA A 37 -9.49 1.63 -18.15
C ALA A 37 -8.06 1.14 -18.47
N ASN A 38 -7.06 1.59 -17.70
CA ASN A 38 -5.65 1.26 -17.93
C ASN A 38 -5.34 -0.24 -17.82
N PHE A 39 -6.05 -0.95 -16.94
CA PHE A 39 -5.85 -2.38 -16.72
C PHE A 39 -6.90 -3.26 -17.42
N CYS A 40 -7.80 -2.66 -18.20
CA CYS A 40 -8.93 -3.31 -18.88
C CYS A 40 -9.79 -4.16 -17.93
N ARG A 41 -10.13 -3.60 -16.76
CA ARG A 41 -10.95 -4.25 -15.72
C ARG A 41 -12.21 -3.48 -15.43
N SER A 42 -13.19 -4.18 -14.85
CA SER A 42 -14.41 -3.53 -14.36
C SER A 42 -14.10 -2.66 -13.14
N TYR A 43 -14.95 -1.65 -12.89
CA TYR A 43 -14.88 -0.84 -11.67
C TYR A 43 -14.95 -1.68 -10.39
N GLY A 44 -15.81 -2.71 -10.38
CA GLY A 44 -15.94 -3.64 -9.27
C GLY A 44 -14.65 -4.40 -9.02
N THR A 45 -14.05 -4.95 -10.08
CA THR A 45 -12.75 -5.63 -10.04
C THR A 45 -11.67 -4.71 -9.47
N THR A 46 -11.54 -3.49 -9.98
CA THR A 46 -10.57 -2.50 -9.50
C THR A 46 -10.76 -2.20 -8.02
N SER A 47 -12.00 -1.97 -7.58
CA SER A 47 -12.32 -1.71 -6.17
C SER A 47 -12.01 -2.90 -5.26
N ILE A 48 -12.31 -4.12 -5.70
CA ILE A 48 -12.01 -5.36 -4.96
C ILE A 48 -10.49 -5.48 -4.75
N TYR A 49 -9.71 -5.39 -5.82
CA TYR A 49 -8.26 -5.59 -5.71
C TYR A 49 -7.57 -4.44 -4.98
N PHE A 50 -8.04 -3.19 -5.14
CA PHE A 50 -7.56 -2.08 -4.33
C PHE A 50 -7.71 -2.37 -2.83
N ARG A 51 -8.90 -2.83 -2.39
CA ARG A 51 -9.15 -3.21 -0.99
C ARG A 51 -8.30 -4.40 -0.54
N LYS A 52 -8.21 -5.47 -1.35
CA LYS A 52 -7.41 -6.66 -0.99
C LYS A 52 -5.95 -6.27 -0.72
N VAL A 53 -5.37 -5.45 -1.61
CA VAL A 53 -3.98 -4.99 -1.46
C VAL A 53 -3.84 -4.03 -0.28
N LEU A 54 -4.81 -3.12 -0.06
CA LEU A 54 -4.80 -2.22 1.09
C LEU A 54 -4.78 -3.00 2.42
N HIS A 55 -5.61 -4.03 2.56
CA HIS A 55 -5.61 -4.88 3.76
C HIS A 55 -4.28 -5.63 3.92
N ALA A 56 -3.78 -6.25 2.86
CA ALA A 56 -2.50 -6.97 2.90
C ALA A 56 -1.33 -6.05 3.32
N ILE A 57 -1.28 -4.81 2.83
CA ILE A 57 -0.28 -3.83 3.25
C ILE A 57 -0.53 -3.36 4.69
N GLY A 58 -1.78 -3.17 5.08
CA GLY A 58 -2.16 -2.84 6.45
C GLY A 58 -1.74 -3.89 7.49
N ASP A 59 -1.71 -5.16 7.11
CA ASP A 59 -1.22 -6.25 7.96
C ASP A 59 0.30 -6.21 8.14
N LEU A 60 1.02 -5.69 7.14
CA LEU A 60 2.48 -5.47 7.22
C LEU A 60 2.86 -4.23 8.04
N ARG A 61 1.89 -3.40 8.46
CA ARG A 61 2.20 -2.11 9.10
C ARG A 61 3.13 -2.24 10.30
N ASN A 62 2.94 -3.26 11.14
CA ASN A 62 3.73 -3.39 12.38
C ASN A 62 5.18 -3.79 12.10
N ASP A 63 5.43 -4.44 10.96
CA ASP A 63 6.78 -4.89 10.59
C ASP A 63 7.62 -3.75 9.99
N TYR A 64 6.97 -2.81 9.29
CA TYR A 64 7.65 -1.80 8.48
C TYR A 64 7.40 -0.35 8.92
N ILE A 65 6.29 -0.06 9.60
CA ILE A 65 5.96 1.27 10.10
C ILE A 65 6.28 1.30 11.58
N ARG A 66 7.40 1.94 11.92
CA ARG A 66 7.79 2.18 13.31
C ARG A 66 7.41 3.60 13.71
N PRO A 67 6.83 3.81 14.91
CA PRO A 67 6.67 5.15 15.42
C PRO A 67 8.05 5.82 15.55
N PRO A 68 8.13 7.15 15.40
CA PRO A 68 9.37 7.87 15.68
C PRO A 68 9.79 7.63 17.14
N SER A 69 11.10 7.68 17.39
CA SER A 69 11.61 7.63 18.76
C SER A 69 11.03 8.79 19.56
N LEU A 70 10.53 8.50 20.75
CA LEU A 70 10.12 9.54 21.72
C LEU A 70 11.33 10.17 22.42
N GLU A 71 12.52 9.59 22.25
CA GLU A 71 13.77 10.13 22.78
C GLU A 71 14.16 11.39 22.01
N THR A 72 14.52 12.42 22.78
CA THR A 72 15.13 13.64 22.24
C THR A 72 16.46 13.28 21.59
N PRO A 73 16.66 13.56 20.29
CA PRO A 73 17.93 13.31 19.63
C PRO A 73 19.08 14.00 20.38
N THR A 74 20.19 13.31 20.57
CA THR A 74 21.37 13.83 21.30
C THR A 74 21.88 15.17 20.77
N LYS A 75 21.66 15.44 19.47
CA LYS A 75 22.01 16.72 18.82
C LYS A 75 21.26 17.94 19.40
N ILE A 76 20.07 17.74 19.97
CA ILE A 76 19.24 18.82 20.54
C ILE A 76 18.98 18.64 22.04
N ALA A 77 19.42 17.54 22.65
CA ALA A 77 19.27 17.31 24.08
C ALA A 77 19.98 18.41 24.89
N GLY A 78 19.23 19.13 25.73
CA GLY A 78 19.75 20.20 26.59
C GLY A 78 19.99 21.55 25.91
N ASN A 79 19.62 21.71 24.65
CA ASN A 79 19.76 22.99 23.95
C ASN A 79 18.57 23.90 24.25
N HIS A 80 18.77 24.94 25.06
CA HIS A 80 17.73 25.91 25.45
C HIS A 80 17.08 26.69 24.29
N ARG A 81 17.60 26.59 23.07
CA ARG A 81 17.00 27.18 21.88
C ARG A 81 15.89 26.33 21.24
N PHE A 82 15.81 25.03 21.57
CA PHE A 82 14.84 24.08 21.01
C PHE A 82 13.88 23.55 22.07
#